data_AF-A0A1F9AWW7-F1
#
_entry.id   AF-A0A1F9AWW7-F1
#
_cell.length_a   1.000
_cell.length_b   1.000
_cell.length_c   1.000
_cell.angle_alpha   90.00
_cell.angle_beta   90.00
_cell.angle_gamma   90.00
#
_symmetry.space_group_name_H-M   'P 1'
#
loop_
_entity.id
_entity.type
_entity.pdbx_description
1 polymer ?
#
loop_
_entity_poly.entity_id
_entity_poly.type
_entity_poly.pdbx_seq_one_letter_code
_entity_poly.pdbx_strand_id
1 'polypeptide(L)'
;MSGLQGKNRRKQIIIDPENFDPATSYNTAWKVFWKNFSRSSVALSIKNDLVQEAVTRMYELSGKVKEGANEKYGIGYGFFWVAHNAMLSYLNTWKRQNRWRVFGDIEDELMAAKIYNTRKEMVLSE
;
A
#
# COMPACT_ATOMS: atom_id res chain seq x y z
N MET A 1 -6.86 -35.05 -4.49
CA MET A 1 -7.13 -33.76 -3.82
C MET A 1 -5.82 -32.99 -3.74
N SER A 2 -5.57 -32.07 -4.68
CA SER A 2 -4.34 -31.26 -4.70
C SER A 2 -4.51 -30.04 -3.80
N GLY A 3 -3.75 -30.00 -2.70
CA GLY A 3 -3.69 -28.84 -1.83
C GLY A 3 -3.08 -27.66 -2.57
N LEU A 4 -3.88 -26.62 -2.82
CA LEU A 4 -3.41 -25.29 -3.16
C LEU A 4 -2.73 -24.70 -1.92
N GLN A 5 -1.48 -25.09 -1.67
CA GLN A 5 -0.58 -24.27 -0.86
C GLN A 5 -0.36 -22.97 -1.62
N GLY A 6 -1.04 -21.91 -1.19
CA GLY A 6 -0.73 -20.56 -1.62
C GLY A 6 0.75 -20.31 -1.35
N LYS A 7 1.57 -20.29 -2.43
CA LYS A 7 2.98 -19.91 -2.37
C LYS A 7 3.03 -18.51 -1.78
N ASN A 8 3.39 -18.41 -0.50
CA ASN A 8 3.88 -17.17 0.09
C ASN A 8 5.25 -16.90 -0.56
N ARG A 9 5.23 -16.37 -1.81
CA ARG A 9 6.45 -15.95 -2.51
C ARG A 9 7.03 -14.84 -1.65
N ARG A 10 8.14 -15.13 -0.97
CA ARG A 10 8.86 -14.16 -0.14
C ARG A 10 9.03 -12.88 -0.95
N LYS A 11 8.82 -11.72 -0.32
CA LYS A 11 9.03 -10.42 -0.95
C LYS A 11 10.42 -10.42 -1.59
N GLN A 12 10.49 -10.20 -2.90
CA GLN A 12 11.77 -10.03 -3.57
C GLN A 12 12.42 -8.75 -3.03
N ILE A 13 13.68 -8.88 -2.62
CA ILE A 13 14.54 -7.81 -2.10
C ILE A 13 15.84 -7.91 -2.91
N ILE A 14 16.15 -6.87 -3.67
CA ILE A 14 17.38 -6.73 -4.46
C ILE A 14 17.84 -5.30 -4.26
N ILE A 15 18.80 -5.14 -3.35
CA ILE A 15 19.28 -3.84 -2.89
C ILE A 15 20.56 -3.51 -3.66
N ASP A 16 20.63 -2.29 -4.17
CA ASP A 16 21.83 -1.64 -4.68
C ASP A 16 21.98 -0.31 -3.91
N PRO A 17 22.67 -0.32 -2.75
CA PRO A 17 22.78 0.85 -1.88
C PRO A 17 23.52 2.00 -2.55
N GLU A 18 24.48 1.70 -3.43
CA GLU A 18 25.30 2.71 -4.13
C GLU A 18 24.48 3.53 -5.12
N ASN A 19 23.39 2.96 -5.64
CA ASN A 19 22.50 3.61 -6.59
C ASN A 19 21.20 4.12 -5.95
N PHE A 20 21.09 4.05 -4.62
CA PHE A 20 19.96 4.58 -3.89
C PHE A 20 20.28 5.97 -3.32
N ASP A 21 19.56 6.99 -3.79
CA ASP A 21 19.59 8.34 -3.20
C ASP A 21 18.32 8.59 -2.37
N PRO A 22 18.43 8.66 -1.03
CA PRO A 22 17.29 8.95 -0.17
C PRO A 22 16.55 10.23 -0.54
N ALA A 23 17.27 11.30 -0.90
CA ALA A 23 16.65 12.60 -1.16
C ALA A 23 15.75 12.54 -2.41
N THR A 24 16.25 11.96 -3.50
CA THR A 24 15.46 11.73 -4.72
C THR A 24 14.30 10.77 -4.47
N SER A 25 14.49 9.72 -3.66
CA SER A 25 13.42 8.79 -3.31
C SER A 25 12.30 9.46 -2.52
N TYR A 26 12.61 10.25 -1.49
CA TYR A 26 11.59 11.01 -0.76
C TYR A 26 10.86 12.00 -1.66
N ASN A 27 11.57 12.73 -2.50
CA ASN A 27 10.95 13.65 -3.47
C ASN A 27 10.00 12.92 -4.43
N THR A 28 10.39 11.73 -4.89
CA THR A 28 9.54 10.89 -5.76
C THR A 28 8.31 10.38 -5.01
N ALA A 29 8.48 9.87 -3.78
CA ALA A 29 7.39 9.40 -2.95
C ALA A 29 6.36 10.51 -2.67
N TRP A 30 6.82 11.72 -2.33
CA TRP A 30 5.94 12.87 -2.13
C TRP A 30 5.14 13.24 -3.39
N LYS A 31 5.80 13.28 -4.55
CA LYS A 31 5.11 13.52 -5.84
C LYS A 31 4.03 12.45 -6.10
N VAL A 32 4.34 11.18 -5.85
CA VAL A 32 3.40 10.07 -6.01
C VAL A 32 2.21 10.20 -5.05
N PHE A 33 2.47 10.52 -3.78
CA PHE A 33 1.44 10.74 -2.77
C PHE A 33 0.47 11.84 -3.20
N TRP A 34 1.00 13.03 -3.49
CA TRP A 34 0.17 14.19 -3.83
C TRP A 34 -0.62 13.98 -5.12
N LYS A 35 -0.04 13.29 -6.11
CA LYS A 35 -0.70 13.01 -7.39
C LYS A 35 -1.81 11.96 -7.29
N ASN A 36 -1.66 10.92 -6.47
CA ASN A 36 -2.52 9.73 -6.53
C ASN A 36 -3.35 9.47 -5.26
N PHE A 37 -2.89 9.89 -4.09
CA PHE A 37 -3.45 9.48 -2.80
C PHE A 37 -4.06 10.64 -2.00
N SER A 38 -3.67 11.89 -2.28
CA SER A 38 -4.09 13.08 -1.53
C SER A 38 -5.59 13.34 -1.44
N ARG A 39 -6.38 12.76 -2.35
CA ARG A 39 -7.85 12.88 -2.33
C ARG A 39 -8.52 12.02 -1.26
N SER A 40 -7.81 11.03 -0.69
CA SER A 40 -8.34 10.19 0.38
C SER A 40 -8.04 10.83 1.74
N SER A 41 -9.09 11.08 2.53
CA SER A 41 -8.96 11.58 3.92
C SER A 41 -8.15 10.63 4.80
N VAL A 42 -8.34 9.32 4.64
CA VAL A 42 -7.51 8.29 5.27
C VAL A 42 -6.06 8.43 4.83
N ALA A 43 -5.78 8.48 3.52
CA ALA A 43 -4.39 8.60 3.08
C ALA A 43 -3.71 9.90 3.58
N LEU A 44 -4.46 11.00 3.73
CA LEU A 44 -3.96 12.23 4.34
C LEU A 44 -3.61 12.04 5.82
N SER A 45 -4.40 11.28 6.58
CA SER A 45 -4.14 11.04 8.01
C SER A 45 -2.92 10.14 8.26
N ILE A 46 -2.57 9.28 7.30
CA ILE A 46 -1.39 8.38 7.37
C ILE A 46 -0.31 8.71 6.33
N LYS A 47 -0.26 9.95 5.85
CA LYS A 47 0.60 10.34 4.71
C LYS A 47 2.08 10.04 4.92
N ASN A 48 2.58 10.27 6.15
CA ASN A 48 3.99 10.07 6.46
C ASN A 48 4.34 8.57 6.44
N ASP A 49 3.45 7.72 6.93
CA ASP A 49 3.62 6.27 6.90
C ASP A 49 3.63 5.73 5.47
N LEU A 50 2.73 6.25 4.62
CA LEU A 50 2.70 5.93 3.19
C LEU A 50 4.00 6.31 2.48
N VAL A 51 4.52 7.52 2.75
CA VAL A 51 5.79 7.99 2.20
C VAL A 51 6.97 7.15 2.70
N GLN A 52 7.00 6.83 3.99
CA GLN A 52 8.04 5.99 4.57
C GLN A 52 8.04 4.59 3.97
N GLU A 53 6.88 3.93 3.86
CA GLU A 53 6.77 2.60 3.23
C GLU A 53 7.22 2.62 1.77
N ALA A 54 6.87 3.67 1.03
CA ALA A 54 7.32 3.84 -0.35
C ALA A 54 8.84 3.93 -0.45
N VAL A 55 9.48 4.76 0.38
CA VAL A 55 10.94 4.94 0.39
C VAL A 55 11.65 3.66 0.81
N THR A 56 11.16 2.98 1.84
CA THR A 56 11.66 1.65 2.23
C THR A 56 11.58 0.68 1.07
N ARG A 57 10.46 0.66 0.34
CA ARG A 57 10.31 -0.27 -0.79
C ARG A 57 11.17 0.09 -2.00
N MET A 58 11.42 1.38 -2.23
CA MET A 58 12.39 1.84 -3.24
C MET A 58 13.81 1.41 -2.90
N TYR A 59 14.21 1.47 -1.62
CA TYR A 59 15.49 0.96 -1.17
C TYR A 59 15.61 -0.56 -1.39
N GLU A 60 14.60 -1.33 -0.94
CA GLU A 60 14.56 -2.79 -1.08
C GLU A 60 14.60 -3.29 -2.54
N LEU A 61 14.23 -2.44 -3.51
CA LEU A 61 14.15 -2.77 -4.93
C LEU A 61 15.08 -1.93 -5.81
N SER A 62 16.03 -1.19 -5.22
CA SER A 62 16.96 -0.31 -5.92
C SER A 62 17.75 -1.04 -7.03
N GLY A 63 18.26 -2.25 -6.75
CA GLY A 63 18.96 -3.05 -7.76
C GLY A 63 18.05 -3.50 -8.90
N LYS A 64 16.80 -3.88 -8.59
CA LYS A 64 15.81 -4.28 -9.59
C LYS A 64 15.39 -3.11 -10.50
N VAL A 65 15.26 -1.91 -9.94
CA VAL A 65 14.94 -0.71 -10.72
C VAL A 65 16.09 -0.36 -11.66
N LYS A 66 17.33 -0.50 -11.20
CA LYS A 66 18.52 -0.31 -12.03
C LYS A 66 18.58 -1.30 -13.19
N GLU A 67 18.38 -2.60 -12.93
CA GLU A 67 18.34 -3.64 -13.96
C GLU A 67 17.24 -3.41 -15.02
N GLY A 68 16.09 -2.88 -14.59
CA GLY A 68 14.95 -2.59 -15.47
C GLY A 68 15.03 -1.26 -16.22
N ALA A 69 15.99 -0.40 -15.89
CA ALA A 69 16.15 0.89 -16.54
C ALA A 69 16.73 0.73 -17.95
N ASN A 70 16.11 1.41 -18.93
CA ASN A 70 16.55 1.41 -20.32
C ASN A 70 16.27 2.77 -20.97
N GLU A 71 16.53 2.89 -22.28
CA GLU A 71 16.34 4.13 -23.04
C GLU A 71 14.90 4.65 -23.03
N LYS A 72 13.90 3.77 -22.89
CA LYS A 72 12.48 4.12 -22.87
C LYS A 72 11.97 4.48 -21.47
N TYR A 73 12.50 3.82 -20.45
CA TYR A 73 12.07 3.96 -19.07
C TYR A 73 13.29 4.11 -18.15
N GLY A 74 13.55 5.33 -17.71
CA GLY A 74 14.61 5.61 -16.76
C GLY A 74 14.28 5.17 -15.33
N ILE A 75 15.30 5.19 -14.47
CA ILE A 75 15.23 4.83 -13.04
C ILE A 75 14.07 5.56 -12.31
N GLY A 76 13.86 6.85 -12.61
CA GLY A 76 12.77 7.63 -12.02
C GLY A 76 11.37 7.09 -12.33
N TYR A 77 11.15 6.55 -13.54
CA TYR A 77 9.89 5.91 -13.90
C TYR A 77 9.70 4.58 -13.15
N GLY A 78 10.78 3.81 -12.98
CA GLY A 78 10.76 2.61 -12.14
C GLY A 78 10.41 2.91 -10.69
N PHE A 79 11.06 3.91 -10.09
CA PHE A 79 10.78 4.32 -8.71
C PHE A 79 9.37 4.90 -8.52
N PHE A 80 8.81 5.58 -9.52
CA PHE A 80 7.41 6.02 -9.48
C PHE A 80 6.45 4.84 -9.22
N TRP A 81 6.61 3.75 -9.97
CA TRP A 81 5.73 2.58 -9.84
C TRP A 81 5.99 1.78 -8.56
N VAL A 82 7.25 1.69 -8.12
CA VAL A 82 7.57 1.08 -6.81
C VAL A 82 6.87 1.84 -5.69
N ALA A 83 6.98 3.18 -5.68
CA ALA A 83 6.33 4.02 -4.68
C ALA A 83 4.80 3.90 -4.72
N HIS A 84 4.19 3.96 -5.91
CA HIS A 84 2.73 3.84 -6.06
C HIS A 84 2.22 2.52 -5.50
N ASN A 85 2.83 1.40 -5.88
CA ASN A 85 2.39 0.07 -5.45
C ASN A 85 2.60 -0.15 -3.95
N ALA A 86 3.70 0.37 -3.39
CA ALA A 86 3.96 0.30 -1.95
C ALA A 86 2.90 1.06 -1.15
N MET A 87 2.63 2.32 -1.53
CA MET A 87 1.58 3.14 -0.89
C MET A 87 0.20 2.49 -1.00
N LEU A 88 -0.17 1.99 -2.19
CA LEU A 88 -1.46 1.35 -2.39
C LEU A 88 -1.62 0.10 -1.54
N SER A 89 -0.59 -0.75 -1.48
CA SER A 89 -0.58 -1.98 -0.66
C SER A 89 -0.69 -1.66 0.83
N TYR A 90 0.03 -0.63 1.29
CA TYR A 90 -0.01 -0.19 2.67
C TYR A 90 -1.38 0.38 3.03
N LEU A 91 -1.93 1.28 2.21
CA LEU A 91 -3.26 1.86 2.42
C LEU A 91 -4.34 0.77 2.49
N ASN A 92 -4.30 -0.21 1.59
CA ASN A 92 -5.25 -1.33 1.61
C ASN A 92 -5.10 -2.19 2.88
N THR A 93 -3.87 -2.42 3.34
CA THR A 93 -3.61 -3.15 4.58
C THR A 93 -4.12 -2.37 5.79
N TRP A 94 -3.85 -1.07 5.83
CA TRP A 94 -4.31 -0.17 6.88
C TRP A 94 -5.84 -0.12 6.93
N LYS A 95 -6.52 0.04 5.77
CA LYS A 95 -7.99 0.01 5.67
C LYS A 95 -8.55 -1.31 6.20
N ARG A 96 -7.96 -2.45 5.83
CA ARG A 96 -8.38 -3.77 6.32
C ARG A 96 -8.22 -3.90 7.84
N GLN A 97 -7.10 -3.43 8.40
CA GLN A 97 -6.82 -3.49 9.84
C GLN A 97 -7.68 -2.52 10.65
N ASN A 98 -7.99 -1.35 10.09
CA ASN A 98 -8.75 -0.29 10.73
C ASN A 98 -10.19 -0.23 10.24
N ARG A 99 -10.70 -1.30 9.63
CA ARG A 99 -12.06 -1.38 9.08
C ARG A 99 -13.15 -0.99 10.07
N TRP A 100 -12.91 -1.22 11.36
CA TRP A 100 -13.86 -0.89 12.44
C TRP A 100 -13.77 0.57 12.93
N ARG A 101 -12.74 1.31 12.49
CA ARG A 101 -12.46 2.71 12.88
C ARG A 101 -12.72 3.71 11.76
N VAL A 102 -12.78 3.24 10.52
CA VAL A 102 -13.11 4.04 9.34
C VAL A 102 -14.60 3.82 9.07
N PHE A 103 -15.43 4.83 9.38
CA PHE A 103 -16.80 4.90 8.90
C PHE A 103 -16.80 5.83 7.68
N GLY A 104 -17.23 5.36 6.51
CA GLY A 104 -17.55 6.23 5.37
C GLY A 104 -17.03 5.84 3.99
N ASP A 105 -16.65 4.58 3.73
CA ASP A 105 -16.56 4.08 2.33
C ASP A 105 -17.86 3.31 2.00
N ILE A 106 -18.35 3.38 0.75
CA ILE A 106 -19.66 2.87 0.28
C ILE A 106 -19.96 1.38 0.63
N GLU A 107 -18.94 0.58 0.96
CA GLU A 107 -19.11 -0.81 1.45
C GLU A 107 -19.51 -0.91 2.94
N ASP A 108 -19.48 0.20 3.69
CA ASP A 108 -19.73 0.25 5.12
C ASP A 108 -21.21 0.13 5.47
N GLU A 109 -22.15 0.54 4.62
CA GLU A 109 -23.59 0.38 4.92
C GLU A 109 -24.01 -1.10 4.97
N LEU A 110 -23.55 -1.91 4.01
CA LEU A 110 -23.80 -3.35 3.99
C LEU A 110 -23.13 -4.07 5.17
N MET A 111 -21.94 -3.62 5.55
CA MET A 111 -21.23 -4.19 6.69
C MET A 111 -21.85 -3.77 8.02
N ALA A 112 -22.22 -2.51 8.17
CA ALA A 112 -22.93 -1.98 9.34
C ALA A 112 -24.28 -2.68 9.52
N ALA A 113 -25.03 -2.89 8.42
CA ALA A 113 -26.27 -3.66 8.43
C ALA A 113 -26.05 -5.12 8.87
N LYS A 114 -24.98 -5.78 8.39
CA LYS A 114 -24.63 -7.14 8.85
C LYS A 114 -24.30 -7.20 10.34
N ILE A 115 -23.45 -6.30 10.84
CA ILE A 115 -23.08 -6.25 12.27
C ILE A 115 -24.32 -5.99 13.14
N TYR A 116 -25.19 -5.07 12.72
CA TYR A 116 -26.43 -4.76 13.41
C TYR A 116 -27.37 -5.97 13.46
N ASN A 117 -27.60 -6.64 12.33
CA ASN A 117 -28.48 -7.79 12.26
C ASN A 117 -27.96 -8.97 13.08
N THR A 118 -26.65 -9.28 13.01
CA THR A 118 -26.06 -10.34 13.82
C THR A 118 -26.17 -10.07 15.32
N ARG A 119 -26.01 -8.81 15.76
CA ARG A 119 -26.19 -8.46 17.18
C ARG A 119 -27.65 -8.54 17.62
N LYS A 120 -28.59 -8.15 16.76
CA LYS A 120 -30.03 -8.26 17.01
C LYS A 120 -30.47 -9.72 17.17
N GLU A 121 -29.95 -10.62 16.34
CA GLU A 121 -30.25 -12.05 16.43
C GLU A 121 -29.74 -12.67 17.73
N MET A 122 -28.53 -12.31 18.18
CA MET A 122 -27.99 -12.81 19.47
C MET A 122 -28.82 -12.36 20.67
N VAL A 123 -29.30 -11.11 20.68
CA VAL A 123 -30.14 -10.57 21.78
C VAL A 123 -31.55 -11.14 21.77
N LEU A 124 -32.06 -11.57 20.62
CA LEU A 124 -33.40 -12.18 20.50
C LEU A 124 -33.38 -13.71 20.67
N SER A 125 -32.20 -14.31 20.78
CA SER A 125 -32.00 -15.75 21.02
C SER A 125 -31.71 -16.11 22.49
N GLU A 126 -31.63 -15.11 23.37
CA GLU A 126 -31.62 -15.25 24.84
C GLU A 126 -33.04 -15.11 25.41
#